data_AF-A0A6N7FMV5-F1
#
_entry.id   AF-A0A6N7FMV5-F1
#
_cell.length_a   1.000
_cell.length_b   1.000
_cell.length_c   1.000
_cell.angle_alpha   90.00
_cell.angle_beta   90.00
_cell.angle_gamma   90.00
#
_symmetry.space_group_name_H-M   'P 1'
#
loop_
_entity.id
_entity.type
_entity.pdbx_description
1 polymer ?
#
loop_
_entity_poly.entity_id
_entity_poly.type
_entity_poly.pdbx_seq_one_letter_code
_entity_poly.pdbx_strand_id
1 'polypeptide(L)'
;MRATGWPARASPNERSGLVGRRARRPRAKGMAGAGHFSPAGGSTVVVTLVVDTAEPTRARSHRRLAGIDVARALAFGGMLTAHYAFPRDAAEPGWLRGADAVADGRAAPLFCVVLGIGAGFLAARGTRDRTFVVRGLALLLVGLAIWPYQSTVYLILPHYGLLLALVPIWRRIPTPWLLPLAAVAFLLPTAVTALMDDHLMRSADQPDSYEAMGDWWGMGRNLLWTGGYPLVGWVGFVLLGLWLARQRLGDRLVQLSLLLAGIVVMLAQPLLATAAVELGGLGASASTGTGAGGLASFFDGTAHSNRTAWYVLSSGTAVAVLAACLLVTSVASGARLLRPLVHLGQLALTAYLVHLVIGEQVIWDWQDRSEPSLTTQLLVAGAIYAALAVFATLWRSRFRRGPVEGLLRLVAR
;
A
#
# COMPACT_ATOMS: atom_id res chain seq x y z
N MET A 1 27.26 9.76 66.38
CA MET A 1 28.49 10.48 66.03
C MET A 1 28.22 11.35 64.81
N ARG A 2 28.37 12.69 65.01
CA ARG A 2 28.46 13.87 64.10
C ARG A 2 28.24 13.65 62.58
N ALA A 3 27.24 14.25 61.93
CA ALA A 3 27.02 15.67 61.55
C ALA A 3 27.71 16.05 60.20
N THR A 4 26.94 16.26 59.11
CA THR A 4 26.59 17.55 58.44
C THR A 4 27.65 18.16 57.51
N GLY A 5 27.24 18.65 56.33
CA GLY A 5 27.97 19.75 55.66
C GLY A 5 27.73 19.91 54.15
N TRP A 6 26.73 20.72 53.77
CA TRP A 6 26.74 21.49 52.51
C TRP A 6 27.67 22.72 52.70
N PRO A 7 28.17 23.38 51.64
CA PRO A 7 27.48 24.60 51.20
C PRO A 7 27.55 24.91 49.70
N ALA A 8 26.80 25.94 49.33
CA ALA A 8 26.49 26.43 47.99
C ALA A 8 27.35 27.64 47.56
N ARG A 9 27.24 27.93 46.24
CA ARG A 9 27.36 29.24 45.54
C ARG A 9 28.73 29.95 45.48
N ALA A 10 29.14 30.30 44.25
CA ALA A 10 29.20 31.70 43.76
C ALA A 10 29.66 31.77 42.29
N SER A 11 28.96 32.56 41.47
CA SER A 11 29.52 33.29 40.31
C SER A 11 29.86 34.72 40.80
N PRO A 12 30.80 35.47 40.17
CA PRO A 12 30.45 36.32 39.02
C PRO A 12 31.58 36.66 37.99
N ASN A 13 31.14 36.93 36.75
CA ASN A 13 31.54 37.95 35.77
C ASN A 13 32.90 38.70 35.91
N GLU A 14 33.72 38.76 34.83
CA GLU A 14 34.08 39.99 34.07
C GLU A 14 35.29 39.86 33.10
N ARG A 15 35.15 40.49 31.90
CA ARG A 15 36.17 41.09 30.96
C ARG A 15 37.14 40.12 30.27
N SER A 16 37.59 40.25 29.02
CA SER A 16 37.63 41.27 27.95
C SER A 16 38.04 40.55 26.64
N GLY A 17 37.46 40.79 25.45
CA GLY A 17 37.92 41.82 24.51
C GLY A 17 38.38 41.17 23.17
N LEU A 18 38.30 41.96 22.08
CA LEU A 18 38.74 41.71 20.67
C LEU A 18 37.69 41.04 19.75
N VAL A 19 36.84 41.78 19.02
CA VAL A 19 37.07 42.58 17.78
C VAL A 19 37.16 41.70 16.51
N GLY A 20 36.21 41.92 15.58
CA GLY A 20 36.22 41.35 14.23
C GLY A 20 34.89 41.53 13.48
N ARG A 21 34.64 42.73 12.97
CA ARG A 21 33.44 43.13 12.21
C ARG A 21 33.46 42.66 10.74
N ARG A 22 32.27 42.28 10.26
CA ARG A 22 31.61 42.56 8.96
C ARG A 22 32.28 42.14 7.63
N ALA A 23 31.46 41.52 6.77
CA ALA A 23 31.25 42.01 5.40
C ALA A 23 29.82 41.69 4.90
N ARG A 24 29.02 42.75 4.72
CA ARG A 24 27.75 42.76 3.98
C ARG A 24 28.06 43.00 2.50
N ARG A 25 27.37 42.29 1.60
CA ARG A 25 27.38 42.52 0.15
C ARG A 25 26.76 43.88 -0.21
N PRO A 26 27.31 44.65 -1.17
CA PRO A 26 26.65 45.83 -1.70
C PRO A 26 25.81 45.55 -2.96
N ARG A 27 24.69 46.27 -3.03
CA ARG A 27 23.88 46.56 -4.22
C ARG A 27 24.65 47.53 -5.13
N ALA A 28 24.58 47.35 -6.45
CA ALA A 28 24.97 48.36 -7.43
C ALA A 28 23.71 48.92 -8.14
N LYS A 29 23.62 50.25 -8.19
CA LYS A 29 22.68 51.05 -8.99
C LYS A 29 23.45 52.28 -9.47
N GLY A 30 23.44 52.55 -10.79
CA GLY A 30 23.32 53.91 -11.33
C GLY A 30 24.49 54.51 -12.14
N MET A 31 24.08 55.22 -13.21
CA MET A 31 24.76 56.24 -14.05
C MET A 31 25.68 55.70 -15.15
N ALA A 32 25.38 55.88 -16.46
CA ALA A 32 25.16 57.10 -17.26
C ALA A 32 26.47 57.88 -17.49
N GLY A 33 26.98 57.82 -18.72
CA GLY A 33 28.11 58.60 -19.24
C GLY A 33 28.11 58.53 -20.77
N ALA A 34 28.06 59.69 -21.41
CA ALA A 34 27.85 59.88 -22.83
C ALA A 34 29.17 60.00 -23.62
N GLY A 35 29.10 59.66 -24.92
CA GLY A 35 29.84 60.31 -26.00
C GLY A 35 31.22 59.76 -26.34
N HIS A 36 31.33 59.06 -27.48
CA HIS A 36 32.27 59.37 -28.56
C HIS A 36 31.85 58.60 -29.82
N PHE A 37 31.72 59.32 -30.94
CA PHE A 37 31.36 58.80 -32.27
C PHE A 37 32.52 59.09 -33.22
N SER A 38 33.06 58.06 -33.87
CA SER A 38 33.55 58.14 -35.26
C SER A 38 33.89 56.75 -35.81
N PRO A 39 33.83 56.57 -37.15
CA PRO A 39 33.26 55.38 -37.76
C PRO A 39 34.29 54.54 -38.53
N ALA A 40 33.99 53.25 -38.72
CA ALA A 40 34.22 52.47 -39.95
C ALA A 40 34.20 50.97 -39.63
N GLY A 41 33.49 50.19 -40.46
CA GLY A 41 33.79 48.77 -40.65
C GLY A 41 32.72 47.79 -40.18
N GLY A 42 31.95 47.27 -41.15
CA GLY A 42 31.47 45.89 -41.12
C GLY A 42 30.31 45.58 -40.17
N SER A 43 29.10 45.89 -40.60
CA SER A 43 27.87 45.34 -40.03
C SER A 43 27.85 43.81 -40.13
N THR A 44 28.31 43.12 -39.09
CA THR A 44 27.93 41.73 -38.82
C THR A 44 27.12 41.73 -37.54
N VAL A 45 25.80 41.87 -37.68
CA VAL A 45 24.88 41.68 -36.56
C VAL A 45 24.86 40.19 -36.25
N VAL A 46 25.77 39.76 -35.36
CA VAL A 46 25.66 38.46 -34.71
C VAL A 46 24.51 38.59 -33.73
N VAL A 47 23.30 38.25 -34.18
CA VAL A 47 22.18 37.95 -33.28
C VAL A 47 22.62 36.74 -32.47
N THR A 48 23.23 37.00 -31.32
CA THR A 48 23.43 35.96 -30.32
C THR A 48 22.04 35.63 -29.81
N LEU A 49 21.43 34.61 -30.39
CA LEU A 49 20.31 33.90 -29.78
C LEU A 49 20.83 33.45 -28.41
N VAL A 50 20.54 34.24 -27.38
CA VAL A 50 20.47 33.74 -26.02
C VAL A 50 19.35 32.71 -26.08
N VAL A 51 19.73 31.47 -26.37
CA VAL A 51 18.89 30.33 -26.03
C VAL A 51 18.80 30.44 -24.53
N ASP A 52 17.69 31.01 -24.06
CA ASP A 52 17.23 30.85 -22.70
C ASP A 52 17.04 29.35 -22.54
N THR A 53 18.11 28.66 -22.14
CA THR A 53 18.02 27.31 -21.61
C THR A 53 17.29 27.49 -20.29
N ALA A 54 15.97 27.66 -20.39
CA ALA A 54 15.05 27.49 -19.30
C ALA A 54 15.34 26.09 -18.77
N GLU A 55 16.14 26.02 -17.71
CA GLU A 55 16.31 24.80 -16.95
C GLU A 55 14.91 24.26 -16.66
N PRO A 56 14.51 23.07 -17.12
CA PRO A 56 13.29 22.47 -16.66
C PRO A 56 13.56 21.82 -15.30
N THR A 57 14.17 22.53 -14.36
CA THR A 57 14.14 22.18 -12.93
C THR A 57 12.91 22.83 -12.32
N ARG A 58 11.73 22.55 -12.91
CA ARG A 58 10.53 22.39 -12.09
C ARG A 58 10.85 21.23 -11.17
N ALA A 59 11.36 21.56 -9.97
CA ALA A 59 11.26 20.72 -8.80
C ALA A 59 9.81 20.25 -8.78
N ARG A 60 9.58 19.00 -9.21
CA ARG A 60 8.27 18.36 -9.17
C ARG A 60 7.88 18.41 -7.70
N SER A 61 7.07 19.40 -7.32
CA SER A 61 6.42 19.39 -6.04
C SER A 61 5.49 18.19 -6.14
N HIS A 62 5.96 17.04 -5.66
CA HIS A 62 5.14 15.85 -5.53
C HIS A 62 4.15 16.17 -4.43
N ARG A 63 3.12 16.94 -4.80
CA ARG A 63 1.95 17.23 -3.99
C ARG A 63 1.44 15.85 -3.59
N ARG A 64 1.44 15.61 -2.28
CA ARG A 64 1.08 14.31 -1.72
C ARG A 64 -0.36 14.01 -2.17
N LEU A 65 -0.52 12.95 -2.95
CA LEU A 65 -1.83 12.57 -3.50
C LEU A 65 -2.67 11.95 -2.39
N ALA A 66 -3.60 12.72 -1.83
CA ALA A 66 -4.46 12.31 -0.73
C ALA A 66 -5.23 11.02 -1.05
N GLY A 67 -5.63 10.83 -2.31
CA GLY A 67 -6.34 9.63 -2.78
C GLY A 67 -5.58 8.32 -2.55
N ILE A 68 -4.25 8.33 -2.47
CA ILE A 68 -3.48 7.12 -2.17
C ILE A 68 -3.67 6.68 -0.71
N ASP A 69 -3.77 7.63 0.23
CA ASP A 69 -4.05 7.27 1.62
C ASP A 69 -5.51 6.92 1.84
N VAL A 70 -6.43 7.57 1.12
CA VAL A 70 -7.84 7.14 1.11
C VAL A 70 -7.93 5.70 0.61
N ALA A 71 -7.27 5.35 -0.50
CA ALA A 71 -7.23 3.99 -1.01
C ALA A 71 -6.64 3.02 0.03
N ARG A 72 -5.59 3.40 0.77
CA ARG A 72 -5.06 2.59 1.87
C ARG A 72 -6.07 2.42 3.02
N ALA A 73 -6.81 3.47 3.37
CA ALA A 73 -7.84 3.40 4.40
C ALA A 73 -9.02 2.52 3.98
N LEU A 74 -9.46 2.60 2.72
CA LEU A 74 -10.49 1.71 2.17
C LEU A 74 -10.01 0.26 2.11
N ALA A 75 -8.75 0.02 1.74
CA ALA A 75 -8.16 -1.31 1.79
C ALA A 75 -8.14 -1.86 3.23
N PHE A 76 -7.81 -1.02 4.22
CA PHE A 76 -7.94 -1.39 5.64
C PHE A 76 -9.39 -1.69 6.04
N GLY A 77 -10.35 -0.85 5.64
CA GLY A 77 -11.77 -1.07 5.91
C GLY A 77 -12.28 -2.39 5.32
N GLY A 78 -11.87 -2.72 4.09
CA GLY A 78 -12.20 -4.00 3.46
C GLY A 78 -11.62 -5.19 4.22
N MET A 79 -10.38 -5.11 4.71
CA MET A 79 -9.80 -6.17 5.56
C MET A 79 -10.55 -6.30 6.88
N LEU A 80 -10.91 -5.18 7.52
CA LEU A 80 -11.69 -5.18 8.75
C LEU A 80 -13.05 -5.86 8.56
N THR A 81 -13.75 -5.53 7.46
CA THR A 81 -15.01 -6.17 7.10
C THR A 81 -14.81 -7.66 6.87
N ALA A 82 -13.83 -8.06 6.06
CA ALA A 82 -13.57 -9.48 5.78
C ALA A 82 -13.20 -10.30 7.03
N HIS A 83 -12.57 -9.68 8.03
CA HIS A 83 -12.23 -10.37 9.28
C HIS A 83 -13.39 -10.42 10.28
N TYR A 84 -14.31 -9.45 10.26
CA TYR A 84 -15.34 -9.31 11.30
C TYR A 84 -16.77 -9.53 10.80
N ALA A 85 -16.99 -9.64 9.51
CA ALA A 85 -18.29 -9.84 8.91
C ALA A 85 -18.22 -11.01 7.94
N PHE A 86 -18.97 -12.06 8.22
CA PHE A 86 -19.13 -13.20 7.31
C PHE A 86 -20.52 -13.81 7.49
N PRO A 87 -21.20 -14.20 6.40
CA PRO A 87 -22.53 -14.79 6.47
C PRO A 87 -22.50 -16.11 7.25
N ARG A 88 -23.33 -16.23 8.29
CA ARG A 88 -23.52 -17.49 9.04
C ARG A 88 -24.77 -18.27 8.59
N ASP A 89 -25.70 -17.61 7.92
CA ASP A 89 -26.95 -18.19 7.45
C ASP A 89 -27.19 -17.87 5.95
N ALA A 90 -27.70 -18.86 5.22
CA ALA A 90 -28.13 -18.72 3.83
C ALA A 90 -29.36 -17.80 3.67
N ALA A 91 -30.12 -17.57 4.76
CA ALA A 91 -31.27 -16.66 4.81
C ALA A 91 -30.89 -15.17 4.79
N GLU A 92 -29.61 -14.82 4.94
CA GLU A 92 -29.15 -13.43 4.90
C GLU A 92 -29.45 -12.76 3.52
N PRO A 93 -29.91 -11.48 3.51
CA PRO A 93 -30.22 -10.76 2.29
C PRO A 93 -29.08 -10.78 1.26
N GLY A 94 -29.42 -11.02 -0.02
CA GLY A 94 -28.42 -11.18 -1.09
C GLY A 94 -27.49 -9.98 -1.29
N TRP A 95 -27.96 -8.76 -1.04
CA TRP A 95 -27.14 -7.55 -1.14
C TRP A 95 -26.08 -7.45 -0.02
N LEU A 96 -26.37 -7.98 1.18
CA LEU A 96 -25.42 -8.06 2.28
C LEU A 96 -24.32 -9.08 1.98
N ARG A 97 -24.70 -10.25 1.46
CA ARG A 97 -23.75 -11.26 0.97
C ARG A 97 -22.89 -10.74 -0.18
N GLY A 98 -23.46 -9.93 -1.07
CA GLY A 98 -22.72 -9.26 -2.13
C GLY A 98 -21.69 -8.24 -1.59
N ALA A 99 -22.05 -7.48 -0.56
CA ALA A 99 -21.15 -6.51 0.07
C ALA A 99 -19.96 -7.20 0.76
N ASP A 100 -20.23 -8.29 1.50
CA ASP A 100 -19.22 -9.17 2.07
C ASP A 100 -18.31 -9.76 0.97
N ALA A 101 -18.91 -10.39 -0.03
CA ALA A 101 -18.18 -11.01 -1.13
C ALA A 101 -17.31 -10.02 -1.92
N VAL A 102 -17.62 -8.72 -1.94
CA VAL A 102 -16.77 -7.68 -2.56
C VAL A 102 -15.60 -7.29 -1.66
N ALA A 103 -15.78 -7.29 -0.34
CA ALA A 103 -14.72 -7.00 0.62
C ALA A 103 -13.74 -8.17 0.75
N ASP A 104 -14.26 -9.39 0.77
CA ASP A 104 -13.49 -10.62 0.90
C ASP A 104 -12.54 -10.83 -0.31
N GLY A 105 -11.30 -11.22 0.00
CA GLY A 105 -10.22 -11.39 -0.98
C GLY A 105 -9.67 -10.12 -1.63
N ARG A 106 -10.42 -9.03 -1.76
CA ARG A 106 -10.04 -7.90 -2.65
C ARG A 106 -9.34 -6.75 -1.94
N ALA A 107 -9.45 -6.68 -0.62
CA ALA A 107 -8.86 -5.61 0.19
C ALA A 107 -7.32 -5.66 0.23
N ALA A 108 -6.75 -6.85 0.44
CA ALA A 108 -5.31 -7.06 0.52
C ALA A 108 -4.54 -6.74 -0.79
N PRO A 109 -5.03 -7.13 -1.99
CA PRO A 109 -4.44 -6.72 -3.27
C PRO A 109 -4.27 -5.21 -3.42
N LEU A 110 -5.28 -4.41 -3.05
CA LEU A 110 -5.19 -2.94 -3.06
C LEU A 110 -4.06 -2.45 -2.14
N PHE A 111 -3.87 -3.07 -0.98
CA PHE A 111 -2.78 -2.76 -0.05
C PHE A 111 -1.40 -3.00 -0.69
N CYS A 112 -1.24 -4.09 -1.44
CA CYS A 112 0.00 -4.44 -2.15
C CYS A 112 0.24 -3.53 -3.37
N VAL A 113 -0.80 -3.11 -4.09
CA VAL A 113 -0.67 -2.10 -5.16
C VAL A 113 -0.22 -0.76 -4.56
N VAL A 114 -0.83 -0.32 -3.46
CA VAL A 114 -0.45 0.93 -2.75
C VAL A 114 0.97 0.83 -2.16
N LEU A 115 1.41 -0.35 -1.72
CA LEU A 115 2.80 -0.62 -1.33
C LEU A 115 3.76 -0.31 -2.48
N GLY A 116 3.52 -0.88 -3.66
CA GLY A 116 4.33 -0.64 -4.85
C GLY A 116 4.37 0.84 -5.24
N ILE A 117 3.22 1.53 -5.19
CA ILE A 117 3.14 2.97 -5.47
C ILE A 117 3.98 3.78 -4.47
N GLY A 118 3.77 3.52 -3.18
CA GLY A 118 4.47 4.21 -2.10
C GLY A 118 5.97 3.99 -2.17
N ALA A 119 6.40 2.76 -2.46
CA ALA A 119 7.81 2.43 -2.57
C ALA A 119 8.46 3.06 -3.82
N GLY A 120 7.75 3.07 -4.97
CA GLY A 120 8.17 3.76 -6.18
C GLY A 120 8.39 5.26 -5.96
N PHE A 121 7.47 5.93 -5.26
CA PHE A 121 7.62 7.35 -4.89
C PHE A 121 8.76 7.61 -3.90
N LEU A 122 8.97 6.74 -2.91
CA LEU A 122 10.09 6.86 -1.99
C LEU A 122 11.43 6.66 -2.70
N ALA A 123 11.52 5.69 -3.61
CA ALA A 123 12.71 5.44 -4.43
C ALA A 123 13.02 6.63 -5.33
N ALA A 124 12.02 7.21 -6.00
CA ALA A 124 12.17 8.41 -6.83
C ALA A 124 12.66 9.64 -6.03
N ARG A 125 12.47 9.67 -4.71
CA ARG A 125 12.98 10.70 -3.79
C ARG A 125 14.38 10.39 -3.24
N GLY A 126 15.05 9.34 -3.72
CA GLY A 126 16.39 8.96 -3.28
C GLY A 126 16.44 8.17 -1.97
N THR A 127 15.32 7.54 -1.56
CA THR A 127 15.35 6.63 -0.40
C THR A 127 16.28 5.44 -0.67
N ARG A 128 17.19 5.15 0.26
CA ARG A 128 18.17 4.05 0.13
C ARG A 128 17.49 2.68 0.16
N ASP A 129 18.03 1.73 -0.59
CA ASP A 129 17.56 0.33 -0.64
C ASP A 129 17.46 -0.29 0.77
N ARG A 130 18.46 -0.04 1.62
CA ARG A 130 18.50 -0.48 3.03
C ARG A 130 17.22 -0.10 3.81
N THR A 131 16.62 1.06 3.55
CA THR A 131 15.41 1.49 4.26
C THR A 131 14.22 0.59 3.93
N PHE A 132 14.10 0.10 2.69
CA PHE A 132 13.04 -0.85 2.33
C PHE A 132 13.28 -2.21 2.97
N VAL A 133 14.51 -2.71 2.90
CA VAL A 133 14.93 -3.99 3.52
C VAL A 133 14.66 -3.98 5.01
N VAL A 134 15.16 -2.98 5.76
CA VAL A 134 15.00 -2.93 7.21
C VAL A 134 13.54 -2.81 7.62
N ARG A 135 12.74 -2.00 6.92
CA ARG A 135 11.30 -1.90 7.21
C ARG A 135 10.57 -3.20 6.88
N GLY A 136 10.88 -3.81 5.76
CA GLY A 136 10.29 -5.09 5.35
C GLY A 136 10.62 -6.20 6.34
N LEU A 137 11.89 -6.31 6.75
CA LEU A 137 12.32 -7.28 7.76
C LEU A 137 11.69 -7.01 9.13
N ALA A 138 11.56 -5.74 9.55
CA ALA A 138 10.86 -5.43 10.80
C ALA A 138 9.38 -5.85 10.75
N LEU A 139 8.69 -5.61 9.63
CA LEU A 139 7.30 -6.06 9.44
C LEU A 139 7.21 -7.59 9.38
N LEU A 140 8.17 -8.24 8.72
CA LEU A 140 8.26 -9.70 8.69
C LEU A 140 8.38 -10.25 10.11
N LEU A 141 9.36 -9.77 10.89
CA LEU A 141 9.60 -10.23 12.26
C LEU A 141 8.40 -9.98 13.18
N VAL A 142 7.76 -8.81 13.09
CA VAL A 142 6.53 -8.53 13.85
C VAL A 142 5.41 -9.47 13.42
N GLY A 143 5.25 -9.71 12.11
CA GLY A 143 4.28 -10.65 11.58
C GLY A 143 4.52 -12.08 12.08
N LEU A 144 5.76 -12.57 12.00
CA LEU A 144 6.12 -13.90 12.51
C LEU A 144 5.86 -14.01 14.02
N ALA A 145 6.17 -12.96 14.79
CA ALA A 145 5.98 -12.97 16.24
C ALA A 145 4.50 -13.01 16.66
N ILE A 146 3.60 -12.39 15.88
CA ILE A 146 2.16 -12.42 16.18
C ILE A 146 1.45 -13.60 15.54
N TRP A 147 2.06 -14.27 14.56
CA TRP A 147 1.48 -15.37 13.77
C TRP A 147 0.79 -16.44 14.63
N PRO A 148 1.45 -17.01 15.67
CA PRO A 148 0.86 -18.08 16.48
C PRO A 148 -0.38 -17.66 17.26
N TYR A 149 -0.59 -16.36 17.46
CA TYR A 149 -1.70 -15.83 18.22
C TYR A 149 -2.87 -15.41 17.34
N GLN A 150 -2.86 -15.80 16.06
CA GLN A 150 -3.84 -15.40 15.07
C GLN A 150 -4.32 -16.66 14.35
N SER A 151 -5.29 -17.37 14.93
CA SER A 151 -5.88 -18.57 14.32
C SER A 151 -7.00 -18.24 13.34
N THR A 152 -7.65 -17.09 13.50
CA THR A 152 -8.92 -16.81 12.82
C THR A 152 -8.78 -15.78 11.70
N VAL A 153 -7.60 -15.20 11.55
CA VAL A 153 -7.29 -14.18 10.54
C VAL A 153 -6.12 -14.62 9.69
N TYR A 154 -6.28 -14.57 8.36
CA TYR A 154 -5.16 -14.74 7.44
C TYR A 154 -4.17 -13.57 7.59
N LEU A 155 -3.01 -13.85 8.15
CA LEU A 155 -2.04 -12.82 8.49
C LEU A 155 -1.14 -12.48 7.28
N ILE A 156 -1.47 -11.38 6.59
CA ILE A 156 -0.67 -10.89 5.45
C ILE A 156 0.67 -10.25 5.88
N LEU A 157 0.83 -9.86 7.15
CA LEU A 157 1.94 -9.01 7.59
C LEU A 157 3.35 -9.58 7.28
N PRO A 158 3.65 -10.89 7.49
CA PRO A 158 4.90 -11.52 7.05
C PRO A 158 5.17 -11.34 5.55
N HIS A 159 4.17 -11.66 4.73
CA HIS A 159 4.24 -11.57 3.27
C HIS A 159 4.44 -10.11 2.82
N TYR A 160 3.73 -9.17 3.44
CA TYR A 160 3.89 -7.74 3.18
C TYR A 160 5.30 -7.24 3.53
N GLY A 161 5.88 -7.76 4.62
CA GLY A 161 7.27 -7.52 4.99
C GLY A 161 8.27 -8.00 3.94
N LEU A 162 8.11 -9.23 3.45
CA LEU A 162 8.94 -9.77 2.37
C LEU A 162 8.80 -8.97 1.08
N LEU A 163 7.56 -8.68 0.65
CA LEU A 163 7.28 -7.85 -0.53
C LEU A 163 7.99 -6.50 -0.42
N LEU A 164 7.90 -5.83 0.73
CA LEU A 164 8.59 -4.55 0.96
C LEU A 164 10.13 -4.70 0.94
N ALA A 165 10.66 -5.75 1.58
CA ALA A 165 12.09 -6.00 1.66
C ALA A 165 12.72 -6.26 0.27
N LEU A 166 11.96 -6.85 -0.64
CA LEU A 166 12.40 -7.22 -2.00
C LEU A 166 12.19 -6.12 -3.05
N VAL A 167 11.49 -5.02 -2.72
CA VAL A 167 11.34 -3.86 -3.62
C VAL A 167 12.64 -3.37 -4.26
N PRO A 168 13.81 -3.32 -3.56
CA PRO A 168 15.08 -2.92 -4.17
C PRO A 168 15.46 -3.68 -5.45
N ILE A 169 15.01 -4.93 -5.58
CA ILE A 169 15.21 -5.76 -6.78
C ILE A 169 14.28 -5.26 -7.89
N TRP A 170 12.97 -5.24 -7.62
CA TRP A 170 11.96 -4.95 -8.62
C TRP A 170 11.92 -3.49 -9.08
N ARG A 171 12.32 -2.55 -8.22
CA ARG A 171 12.34 -1.12 -8.60
C ARG A 171 13.34 -0.81 -9.72
N ARG A 172 14.32 -1.69 -9.96
CA ARG A 172 15.33 -1.57 -11.02
C ARG A 172 14.79 -2.01 -12.39
N ILE A 173 13.67 -2.71 -12.43
CA ILE A 173 13.04 -3.19 -13.66
C ILE A 173 12.60 -1.98 -14.51
N PRO A 174 12.93 -1.91 -15.82
CA PRO A 174 12.46 -0.85 -16.71
C PRO A 174 10.94 -0.86 -16.86
N THR A 175 10.34 0.31 -17.12
CA THR A 175 8.87 0.47 -17.14
C THR A 175 8.15 -0.49 -18.11
N PRO A 176 8.67 -0.76 -19.32
CA PRO A 176 8.03 -1.69 -20.26
C PRO A 176 7.88 -3.12 -19.73
N TRP A 177 8.73 -3.54 -18.79
CA TRP A 177 8.76 -4.91 -18.27
C TRP A 177 7.90 -5.12 -17.02
N LEU A 178 7.44 -4.06 -16.36
CA LEU A 178 6.70 -4.20 -15.10
C LEU A 178 5.35 -4.90 -15.27
N LEU A 179 4.56 -4.54 -16.30
CA LEU A 179 3.26 -5.18 -16.55
C LEU A 179 3.39 -6.61 -17.09
N PRO A 180 4.29 -6.91 -18.07
CA PRO A 180 4.53 -8.29 -18.48
C PRO A 180 4.96 -9.19 -17.32
N LEU A 181 5.87 -8.72 -16.45
CA LEU A 181 6.29 -9.51 -15.29
C LEU A 181 5.18 -9.64 -14.23
N ALA A 182 4.32 -8.65 -14.07
CA ALA A 182 3.12 -8.78 -13.23
C ALA A 182 2.16 -9.83 -13.79
N ALA A 183 1.95 -9.85 -15.10
CA ALA A 183 1.13 -10.88 -15.75
C ALA A 183 1.73 -12.29 -15.59
N VAL A 184 3.04 -12.44 -15.74
CA VAL A 184 3.74 -13.71 -15.46
C VAL A 184 3.55 -14.13 -14.00
N ALA A 185 3.72 -13.20 -13.05
CA ALA A 185 3.49 -13.49 -11.63
C ALA A 185 2.06 -13.96 -11.36
N PHE A 186 1.05 -13.37 -12.00
CA PHE A 186 -0.36 -13.80 -11.84
C PHE A 186 -0.67 -15.14 -12.52
N LEU A 187 0.01 -15.47 -13.62
CA LEU A 187 -0.17 -16.73 -14.33
C LEU A 187 0.52 -17.92 -13.64
N LEU A 188 1.67 -17.66 -13.02
CA LEU A 188 2.58 -18.70 -12.55
C LEU A 188 1.99 -19.60 -11.45
N PRO A 189 1.29 -19.10 -10.41
CA PRO A 189 0.64 -19.96 -9.42
C PRO A 189 -0.32 -20.95 -10.07
N THR A 190 -1.21 -20.45 -10.93
CA THR A 190 -2.18 -21.29 -11.66
C THR A 190 -1.49 -22.31 -12.56
N ALA A 191 -0.51 -21.90 -13.35
CA ALA A 191 0.17 -22.80 -14.27
C ALA A 191 0.82 -23.98 -13.54
N VAL A 192 1.50 -23.71 -12.43
CA VAL A 192 2.14 -24.76 -11.63
C VAL A 192 1.10 -25.61 -10.89
N THR A 193 0.04 -25.01 -10.33
CA THR A 193 -1.06 -25.79 -9.71
C THR A 193 -1.75 -26.74 -10.68
N ALA A 194 -1.88 -26.35 -11.95
CA ALA A 194 -2.50 -27.16 -12.99
C ALA A 194 -1.60 -28.32 -13.43
N LEU A 195 -0.28 -28.20 -13.22
CA LEU A 195 0.72 -29.21 -13.58
C LEU A 195 1.02 -30.20 -12.44
N MET A 196 0.81 -29.80 -11.18
CA MET A 196 1.21 -30.60 -10.02
C MET A 196 0.16 -31.65 -9.59
N ASP A 197 -0.97 -31.80 -10.29
CA ASP A 197 -2.13 -32.66 -9.98
C ASP A 197 -2.77 -32.46 -8.58
N ASP A 198 -2.13 -31.66 -7.74
CA ASP A 198 -2.60 -31.22 -6.45
C ASP A 198 -3.38 -29.92 -6.65
N HIS A 199 -4.67 -30.06 -6.93
CA HIS A 199 -5.56 -28.92 -7.19
C HIS A 199 -5.79 -28.01 -5.96
N LEU A 200 -5.14 -28.31 -4.84
CA LEU A 200 -5.22 -27.62 -3.57
C LEU A 200 -3.85 -27.05 -3.17
N MET A 201 -3.37 -26.01 -3.87
CA MET A 201 -2.22 -25.21 -3.37
C MET A 201 -2.53 -24.39 -2.12
N ARG A 202 -3.69 -24.62 -1.49
CA ARG A 202 -3.93 -24.18 -0.13
C ARG A 202 -3.32 -25.23 0.79
N SER A 203 -2.10 -25.01 1.27
CA SER A 203 -1.69 -25.72 2.49
C SER A 203 -2.57 -25.18 3.61
N ALA A 204 -3.45 -26.03 4.13
CA ALA A 204 -4.26 -25.72 5.28
C ALA A 204 -3.35 -25.24 6.42
N ASP A 205 -3.77 -24.11 6.98
CA ASP A 205 -3.39 -23.54 8.26
C ASP A 205 -2.05 -22.80 8.37
N GLN A 206 -2.21 -21.58 8.86
CA GLN A 206 -1.12 -20.71 9.26
C GLN A 206 -0.61 -21.22 10.62
N PRO A 207 0.71 -21.20 10.92
CA PRO A 207 1.21 -21.72 12.19
C PRO A 207 0.48 -21.06 13.38
N ASP A 208 -0.12 -21.89 14.23
CA ASP A 208 -0.91 -21.52 15.41
C ASP A 208 -0.13 -21.76 16.72
N SER A 209 1.10 -22.26 16.61
CA SER A 209 1.98 -22.53 17.74
C SER A 209 3.44 -22.25 17.37
N TYR A 210 4.26 -21.96 18.38
CA TYR A 210 5.70 -21.80 18.18
C TYR A 210 6.38 -23.11 17.75
N GLU A 211 5.82 -24.27 18.11
CA GLU A 211 6.30 -25.57 17.65
C GLU A 211 6.11 -25.71 16.13
N ALA A 212 4.94 -25.35 15.61
CA ALA A 212 4.67 -25.31 14.17
C ALA A 212 5.58 -24.31 13.43
N MET A 213 5.94 -23.19 14.06
CA MET A 213 6.93 -22.25 13.50
C MET A 213 8.34 -22.84 13.38
N GLY A 214 8.64 -23.92 14.11
CA GLY A 214 9.91 -24.64 14.01
C GLY A 214 10.13 -25.35 12.66
N ASP A 215 9.05 -25.63 11.91
CA ASP A 215 9.14 -26.11 10.53
C ASP A 215 9.44 -24.97 9.55
N TRP A 216 10.71 -24.59 9.49
CA TRP A 216 11.19 -23.53 8.59
C TRP A 216 10.95 -23.85 7.11
N TRP A 217 10.94 -25.13 6.73
CA TRP A 217 10.68 -25.54 5.36
C TRP A 217 9.20 -25.35 5.02
N GLY A 218 8.30 -25.85 5.86
CA GLY A 218 6.86 -25.63 5.74
C GLY A 218 6.50 -24.14 5.70
N MET A 219 7.09 -23.33 6.60
CA MET A 219 6.90 -21.88 6.60
C MET A 219 7.42 -21.21 5.31
N GLY A 220 8.58 -21.63 4.81
CA GLY A 220 9.11 -21.15 3.53
C GLY A 220 8.17 -21.47 2.36
N ARG A 221 7.66 -22.71 2.29
CA ARG A 221 6.66 -23.09 1.29
C ARG A 221 5.36 -22.30 1.42
N ASN A 222 4.88 -22.08 2.65
CA ASN A 222 3.68 -21.29 2.91
C ASN A 222 3.85 -19.85 2.40
N LEU A 223 4.96 -19.20 2.77
CA LEU A 223 5.25 -17.82 2.37
C LEU A 223 5.41 -17.66 0.85
N LEU A 224 6.07 -18.61 0.20
CA LEU A 224 6.39 -18.52 -1.22
C LEU A 224 5.23 -18.98 -2.12
N TRP A 225 4.53 -20.04 -1.72
CA TRP A 225 3.76 -20.85 -2.66
C TRP A 225 2.40 -21.34 -2.15
N THR A 226 2.30 -21.90 -0.94
CA THR A 226 1.11 -22.64 -0.50
C THR A 226 0.21 -21.89 0.50
N GLY A 227 0.64 -20.73 0.99
CA GLY A 227 -0.12 -19.92 1.95
C GLY A 227 -1.25 -19.12 1.31
N GLY A 228 -1.97 -18.33 2.12
CA GLY A 228 -3.04 -17.46 1.61
C GLY A 228 -2.54 -16.30 0.72
N TYR A 229 -1.25 -15.97 0.81
CA TYR A 229 -0.62 -14.82 0.16
C TYR A 229 0.68 -15.17 -0.59
N PRO A 230 0.71 -16.20 -1.46
CA PRO A 230 1.94 -16.75 -2.01
C PRO A 230 2.77 -15.68 -2.72
N LEU A 231 3.99 -15.45 -2.24
CA LEU A 231 4.84 -14.35 -2.68
C LEU A 231 5.00 -14.31 -4.22
N VAL A 232 5.06 -15.49 -4.84
CA VAL A 232 5.23 -15.66 -6.29
C VAL A 232 4.09 -15.02 -7.11
N GLY A 233 2.85 -15.08 -6.63
CA GLY A 233 1.72 -14.40 -7.28
C GLY A 233 1.61 -12.94 -6.85
N TRP A 234 1.81 -12.69 -5.56
CA TRP A 234 1.54 -11.40 -4.94
C TRP A 234 2.55 -10.31 -5.30
N VAL A 235 3.76 -10.68 -5.75
CA VAL A 235 4.70 -9.74 -6.37
C VAL A 235 4.09 -9.01 -7.56
N GLY A 236 3.16 -9.62 -8.30
CA GLY A 236 2.49 -8.98 -9.44
C GLY A 236 1.74 -7.70 -9.04
N PHE A 237 1.11 -7.66 -7.85
CA PHE A 237 0.46 -6.46 -7.35
C PHE A 237 1.46 -5.34 -7.03
N VAL A 238 2.64 -5.68 -6.51
CA VAL A 238 3.71 -4.72 -6.24
C VAL A 238 4.30 -4.18 -7.53
N LEU A 239 4.51 -5.04 -8.53
CA LEU A 239 4.98 -4.64 -9.87
C LEU A 239 3.99 -3.70 -10.56
N LEU A 240 2.69 -4.00 -10.49
CA LEU A 240 1.62 -3.10 -10.94
C LEU A 240 1.68 -1.75 -10.20
N GLY A 241 1.86 -1.77 -8.87
CA GLY A 241 2.04 -0.56 -8.08
C GLY A 241 3.27 0.25 -8.46
N LEU A 242 4.41 -0.40 -8.74
CA LEU A 242 5.62 0.25 -9.24
C LEU A 242 5.43 0.85 -10.64
N TRP A 243 4.64 0.20 -11.50
CA TRP A 243 4.27 0.75 -12.81
C TRP A 243 3.40 1.99 -12.67
N LEU A 244 2.38 1.94 -11.79
CA LEU A 244 1.52 3.06 -11.45
C LEU A 244 2.30 4.25 -10.87
N ALA A 245 3.32 4.00 -10.05
CA ALA A 245 4.19 5.05 -9.50
C ALA A 245 4.93 5.86 -10.57
N ARG A 246 5.10 5.28 -11.77
CA ARG A 246 5.78 5.93 -12.90
C ARG A 246 4.82 6.68 -13.81
N GLN A 247 3.50 6.53 -13.60
CA GLN A 247 2.48 7.25 -14.31
C GLN A 247 2.22 8.63 -13.67
N ARG A 248 1.61 9.54 -14.45
CA ARG A 248 1.20 10.86 -13.97
C ARG A 248 -0.12 10.75 -13.18
N LEU A 249 -0.10 10.11 -12.01
CA LEU A 249 -1.30 9.90 -11.18
C LEU A 249 -2.00 11.19 -10.70
N GLY A 250 -1.38 12.36 -10.87
CA GLY A 250 -2.02 13.66 -10.62
C GLY A 250 -2.80 14.22 -11.81
N ASP A 251 -2.67 13.62 -12.99
CA ASP A 251 -3.39 14.01 -14.20
C ASP A 251 -4.78 13.38 -14.24
N ARG A 252 -5.80 14.19 -14.47
CA ARG A 252 -7.20 13.76 -14.50
C ARG A 252 -7.47 12.76 -15.62
N LEU A 253 -6.82 12.92 -16.79
CA LEU A 253 -7.00 11.99 -17.90
C LEU A 253 -6.43 10.62 -17.54
N VAL A 254 -5.25 10.57 -16.93
CA VAL A 254 -4.66 9.32 -16.44
C VAL A 254 -5.55 8.66 -15.39
N GLN A 255 -6.09 9.44 -14.45
CA GLN A 255 -7.01 8.92 -13.44
C GLN A 255 -8.29 8.34 -14.06
N LEU A 256 -8.91 9.02 -15.03
CA LEU A 256 -10.09 8.51 -15.73
C LEU A 256 -9.77 7.26 -16.57
N SER A 257 -8.65 7.24 -17.29
CA SER A 257 -8.22 6.06 -18.05
C SER A 257 -7.98 4.86 -17.14
N LEU A 258 -7.33 5.06 -15.98
CA LEU A 258 -7.15 4.00 -14.99
C LEU A 258 -8.48 3.53 -14.40
N LEU A 259 -9.41 4.45 -14.11
CA LEU A 259 -10.74 4.10 -13.61
C LEU A 259 -11.48 3.22 -14.64
N LEU A 260 -11.54 3.65 -15.90
CA LEU A 260 -12.19 2.90 -16.97
C LEU A 260 -11.51 1.55 -17.21
N ALA A 261 -10.18 1.50 -17.29
CA ALA A 261 -9.46 0.25 -17.46
C ALA A 261 -9.69 -0.72 -16.29
N GLY A 262 -9.66 -0.21 -15.05
CA GLY A 262 -9.94 -1.00 -13.85
C GLY A 262 -11.37 -1.55 -13.83
N ILE A 263 -12.37 -0.72 -14.17
CA ILE A 263 -13.78 -1.15 -14.27
C ILE A 263 -13.95 -2.20 -15.36
N VAL A 264 -13.35 -1.99 -16.55
CA VAL A 264 -13.42 -2.94 -17.66
C VAL A 264 -12.84 -4.30 -17.24
N VAL A 265 -11.65 -4.32 -16.64
CA VAL A 265 -11.05 -5.58 -16.15
C VAL A 265 -11.91 -6.23 -15.07
N MET A 266 -12.43 -5.43 -14.12
CA MET A 266 -13.26 -5.90 -13.02
C MET A 266 -14.56 -6.55 -13.51
N LEU A 267 -15.19 -6.00 -14.56
CA LEU A 267 -16.43 -6.52 -15.11
C LEU A 267 -16.20 -7.63 -16.15
N ALA A 268 -15.13 -7.54 -16.95
CA ALA A 268 -14.84 -8.52 -17.99
C ALA A 268 -14.42 -9.87 -17.43
N GLN A 269 -13.71 -9.91 -16.30
CA GLN A 269 -13.20 -11.18 -15.77
C GLN A 269 -14.32 -12.15 -15.36
N PRO A 270 -15.34 -11.76 -14.56
CA PRO A 270 -16.45 -12.66 -14.24
C PRO A 270 -17.22 -13.11 -15.48
N LEU A 271 -17.43 -12.22 -16.46
CA LEU A 271 -18.10 -12.55 -17.72
C LEU A 271 -17.29 -13.55 -18.56
N LEU A 272 -15.96 -13.42 -18.57
CA LEU A 272 -15.08 -14.35 -19.24
C LEU A 272 -15.08 -15.72 -18.55
N ALA A 273 -15.14 -15.73 -17.21
CA ALA A 273 -15.25 -16.98 -16.45
C ALA A 273 -16.58 -17.70 -16.75
N THR A 274 -17.71 -16.98 -16.76
CA THR A 274 -19.01 -17.60 -17.12
C THR A 274 -19.02 -18.10 -18.55
N ALA A 275 -18.52 -17.31 -19.51
CA ALA A 275 -18.45 -17.72 -20.91
C ALA A 275 -17.53 -18.93 -21.12
N ALA A 276 -16.41 -19.03 -20.40
CA ALA A 276 -15.51 -20.19 -20.48
C ALA A 276 -16.18 -21.49 -20.00
N VAL A 277 -17.06 -21.41 -19.01
CA VAL A 277 -17.86 -22.53 -18.52
C VAL A 277 -18.93 -22.94 -19.55
N GLU A 278 -19.63 -21.96 -20.12
CA GLU A 278 -20.73 -22.21 -21.06
C GLU A 278 -20.26 -22.68 -22.46
N LEU A 279 -19.18 -22.12 -22.99
CA LEU A 279 -18.68 -22.40 -24.34
C LEU A 279 -17.70 -23.58 -24.41
N GLY A 280 -16.96 -23.84 -23.33
CA GLY A 280 -15.79 -24.73 -23.36
C GLY A 280 -16.04 -26.19 -23.04
N GLY A 281 -17.26 -26.60 -22.65
CA GLY A 281 -17.50 -27.95 -22.11
C GLY A 281 -16.66 -28.27 -20.86
N LEU A 282 -16.05 -27.25 -20.25
CA LEU A 282 -15.34 -27.28 -18.96
C LEU A 282 -16.40 -27.40 -17.84
N GLY A 283 -17.17 -28.48 -17.87
CA GLY A 283 -18.40 -28.66 -17.10
C GLY A 283 -18.17 -28.60 -15.59
N ALA A 284 -19.13 -27.96 -14.89
CA ALA A 284 -19.48 -28.01 -13.46
C ALA A 284 -18.40 -27.85 -12.38
N SER A 285 -17.12 -28.03 -12.70
CA SER A 285 -15.99 -27.99 -11.76
C SER A 285 -15.53 -26.56 -11.48
N ALA A 286 -15.93 -25.59 -12.31
CA ALA A 286 -15.72 -24.16 -12.05
C ALA A 286 -16.75 -23.58 -11.05
N SER A 287 -17.87 -24.27 -10.80
CA SER A 287 -18.99 -23.80 -9.97
C SER A 287 -19.07 -24.42 -8.58
N THR A 288 -18.30 -25.46 -8.29
CA THR A 288 -18.19 -26.04 -6.95
C THR A 288 -16.78 -25.78 -6.43
N GLY A 289 -16.66 -25.19 -5.24
CA GLY A 289 -15.44 -24.62 -4.66
C GLY A 289 -14.33 -25.62 -4.29
N THR A 290 -14.12 -26.67 -5.09
CA THR A 290 -13.09 -27.68 -4.89
C THR A 290 -12.59 -28.19 -6.25
N GLY A 291 -11.41 -27.73 -6.66
CA GLY A 291 -10.55 -28.48 -7.57
C GLY A 291 -10.94 -28.50 -9.05
N ALA A 292 -11.19 -27.34 -9.67
CA ALA A 292 -11.11 -27.25 -11.12
C ALA A 292 -9.67 -27.55 -11.57
N GLY A 293 -9.43 -28.71 -12.16
CA GLY A 293 -8.16 -29.06 -12.80
C GLY A 293 -8.01 -28.43 -14.19
N GLY A 294 -6.79 -28.46 -14.74
CA GLY A 294 -6.52 -28.03 -16.12
C GLY A 294 -6.87 -26.57 -16.41
N LEU A 295 -7.38 -26.29 -17.61
CA LEU A 295 -7.65 -24.92 -18.09
C LEU A 295 -8.74 -24.19 -17.29
N ALA A 296 -9.68 -24.91 -16.68
CA ALA A 296 -10.75 -24.31 -15.87
C ALA A 296 -10.20 -23.57 -14.65
N SER A 297 -9.07 -24.03 -14.08
CA SER A 297 -8.40 -23.38 -12.94
C SER A 297 -7.98 -21.93 -13.22
N PHE A 298 -7.76 -21.55 -14.48
CA PHE A 298 -7.38 -20.18 -14.85
C PHE A 298 -8.53 -19.19 -14.73
N PHE A 299 -9.77 -19.67 -14.74
CA PHE A 299 -10.98 -18.85 -14.70
C PHE A 299 -11.61 -18.75 -13.31
N ASP A 300 -11.06 -19.46 -12.32
CA ASP A 300 -11.51 -19.40 -10.94
C ASP A 300 -11.23 -18.02 -10.30
N GLY A 301 -12.31 -17.24 -10.15
CA GLY A 301 -12.30 -15.91 -9.56
C GLY A 301 -12.65 -15.90 -8.07
N THR A 302 -12.71 -17.04 -7.40
CA THR A 302 -13.07 -17.12 -5.97
C THR A 302 -12.05 -16.41 -5.09
N ALA A 303 -12.52 -15.83 -3.98
CA ALA A 303 -11.67 -15.07 -3.08
C ALA A 303 -10.49 -15.94 -2.58
N HIS A 304 -9.28 -15.40 -2.61
CA HIS A 304 -8.06 -16.09 -2.18
C HIS A 304 -7.75 -17.41 -2.93
N SER A 305 -8.38 -17.67 -4.08
CA SER A 305 -8.08 -18.86 -4.89
C SER A 305 -6.62 -18.91 -5.36
N ASN A 306 -5.96 -17.75 -5.40
CA ASN A 306 -4.62 -17.56 -5.96
C ASN A 306 -4.53 -18.07 -7.40
N ARG A 307 -5.64 -17.97 -8.14
CA ARG A 307 -5.71 -18.27 -9.58
C ARG A 307 -5.64 -17.00 -10.41
N THR A 308 -5.31 -17.17 -11.69
CA THR A 308 -5.07 -16.07 -12.63
C THR A 308 -6.26 -15.13 -12.71
N ALA A 309 -7.46 -15.67 -12.87
CA ALA A 309 -8.71 -14.91 -12.88
C ALA A 309 -8.86 -14.02 -11.65
N TRP A 310 -8.68 -14.59 -10.45
CA TRP A 310 -8.78 -13.83 -9.21
C TRP A 310 -7.71 -12.72 -9.10
N TYR A 311 -6.46 -12.99 -9.49
CA TYR A 311 -5.40 -11.96 -9.51
C TYR A 311 -5.75 -10.81 -10.46
N VAL A 312 -6.20 -11.13 -11.68
CA VAL A 312 -6.59 -10.15 -12.70
C VAL A 312 -7.77 -9.32 -12.24
N LEU A 313 -8.83 -9.95 -11.76
CA LEU A 313 -10.01 -9.29 -11.18
C LEU A 313 -9.60 -8.34 -10.05
N SER A 314 -8.83 -8.85 -9.09
CA SER A 314 -8.37 -8.08 -7.92
C SER A 314 -7.50 -6.89 -8.33
N SER A 315 -6.67 -7.03 -9.37
CA SER A 315 -5.88 -5.92 -9.92
C SER A 315 -6.76 -4.84 -10.55
N GLY A 316 -7.80 -5.23 -11.31
CA GLY A 316 -8.79 -4.32 -11.89
C GLY A 316 -9.55 -3.56 -10.81
N THR A 317 -10.06 -4.25 -9.79
CA THR A 317 -10.72 -3.65 -8.63
C THR A 317 -9.80 -2.68 -7.90
N ALA A 318 -8.57 -3.07 -7.61
CA ALA A 318 -7.60 -2.21 -6.93
C ALA A 318 -7.30 -0.93 -7.72
N VAL A 319 -7.11 -1.04 -9.04
CA VAL A 319 -6.87 0.12 -9.91
C VAL A 319 -8.10 1.03 -9.98
N ALA A 320 -9.31 0.46 -10.10
CA ALA A 320 -10.56 1.22 -10.13
C ALA A 320 -10.77 2.00 -8.81
N VAL A 321 -10.62 1.34 -7.66
CA VAL A 321 -10.77 1.97 -6.33
C VAL A 321 -9.73 3.06 -6.13
N LEU A 322 -8.47 2.80 -6.47
CA LEU A 322 -7.40 3.79 -6.39
C LEU A 322 -7.71 5.02 -7.27
N ALA A 323 -8.11 4.81 -8.52
CA ALA A 323 -8.41 5.87 -9.46
C ALA A 323 -9.62 6.71 -9.01
N ALA A 324 -10.67 6.07 -8.50
CA ALA A 324 -11.81 6.74 -7.89
C ALA A 324 -11.39 7.61 -6.70
N CYS A 325 -10.55 7.09 -5.80
CA CYS A 325 -10.01 7.86 -4.67
C CYS A 325 -9.19 9.07 -5.14
N LEU A 326 -8.38 8.92 -6.19
CA LEU A 326 -7.61 10.01 -6.78
C LEU A 326 -8.52 11.09 -7.39
N LEU A 327 -9.57 10.70 -8.11
CA LEU A 327 -10.54 11.62 -8.71
C LEU A 327 -11.32 12.38 -7.64
N VAL A 328 -11.87 11.69 -6.64
CA VAL A 328 -12.65 12.33 -5.56
C VAL A 328 -11.77 13.30 -4.76
N THR A 329 -10.52 12.94 -4.51
CA THR A 329 -9.59 13.82 -3.77
C THR A 329 -8.90 14.88 -4.64
N SER A 330 -9.12 14.86 -5.96
CA SER A 330 -8.60 15.90 -6.87
C SER A 330 -9.34 17.24 -6.68
N VAL A 331 -10.59 17.20 -6.21
CA VAL A 331 -11.39 18.38 -5.85
C VAL A 331 -11.27 18.72 -4.37
N ALA A 332 -11.26 20.01 -4.04
CA ALA A 332 -11.01 20.49 -2.67
C ALA A 332 -12.06 20.01 -1.66
N SER A 333 -13.33 19.95 -2.07
CA SER A 333 -14.44 19.45 -1.24
C SER A 333 -14.26 17.98 -0.90
N GLY A 334 -13.97 17.13 -1.88
CA GLY A 334 -13.72 15.70 -1.67
C GLY A 334 -12.48 15.44 -0.81
N ALA A 335 -11.39 16.19 -1.03
CA ALA A 335 -10.20 16.11 -0.17
C ALA A 335 -10.48 16.52 1.29
N ARG A 336 -11.37 17.50 1.51
CA ARG A 336 -11.79 17.92 2.85
C ARG A 336 -12.68 16.90 3.52
N LEU A 337 -13.66 16.36 2.80
CA LEU A 337 -14.59 15.34 3.29
C LEU A 337 -13.87 14.06 3.70
N LEU A 338 -12.95 13.59 2.86
CA LEU A 338 -12.21 12.35 3.08
C LEU A 338 -10.96 12.52 3.97
N ARG A 339 -10.78 13.70 4.59
CA ARG A 339 -9.62 13.98 5.45
C ARG A 339 -9.45 12.98 6.60
N PRO A 340 -10.52 12.51 7.30
CA PRO A 340 -10.38 11.47 8.32
C PRO A 340 -9.80 10.17 7.75
N LEU A 341 -10.23 9.77 6.54
CA LEU A 341 -9.72 8.58 5.86
C LEU A 341 -8.27 8.77 5.41
N VAL A 342 -7.88 9.98 4.99
CA VAL A 342 -6.48 10.29 4.70
C VAL A 342 -5.61 10.11 5.95
N HIS A 343 -6.09 10.52 7.13
CA HIS A 343 -5.38 10.33 8.39
C HIS A 343 -5.32 8.86 8.79
N LEU A 344 -6.43 8.13 8.67
CA LEU A 344 -6.46 6.68 8.94
C LEU A 344 -5.48 5.94 8.03
N GLY A 345 -5.47 6.23 6.73
CA GLY A 345 -4.52 5.66 5.78
C GLY A 345 -3.06 6.01 6.06
N GLN A 346 -2.78 7.13 6.74
CA GLN A 346 -1.43 7.46 7.21
C GLN A 346 -1.00 6.66 8.45
N LEU A 347 -1.98 6.13 9.18
CA LEU A 347 -1.83 5.31 10.40
C LEU A 347 -2.24 3.85 10.15
N ALA A 348 -2.21 3.40 8.89
CA ALA A 348 -2.77 2.11 8.53
C ALA A 348 -2.07 0.92 9.20
N LEU A 349 -0.77 1.02 9.52
CA LEU A 349 -0.06 -0.05 10.24
C LEU A 349 -0.46 -0.06 11.72
N THR A 350 -0.59 1.10 12.35
CA THR A 350 -1.11 1.19 13.73
C THR A 350 -2.54 0.63 13.78
N ALA A 351 -3.42 1.07 12.89
CA ALA A 351 -4.79 0.56 12.80
C ALA A 351 -4.82 -0.95 12.52
N TYR A 352 -3.90 -1.42 11.67
CA TYR A 352 -3.73 -2.85 11.40
C TYR A 352 -3.30 -3.64 12.65
N LEU A 353 -2.35 -3.19 13.45
CA LEU A 353 -2.02 -3.94 14.67
C LEU A 353 -3.14 -3.88 15.72
N VAL A 354 -3.83 -2.74 15.83
CA VAL A 354 -4.95 -2.60 16.77
C VAL A 354 -6.12 -3.51 16.39
N HIS A 355 -6.49 -3.62 15.10
CA HIS A 355 -7.59 -4.52 14.73
C HIS A 355 -7.25 -5.99 14.97
N LEU A 356 -6.00 -6.45 14.76
CA LEU A 356 -5.66 -7.84 15.06
C LEU A 356 -5.87 -8.18 16.54
N VAL A 357 -5.46 -7.27 17.44
CA VAL A 357 -5.66 -7.44 18.88
C VAL A 357 -7.15 -7.40 19.26
N ILE A 358 -7.91 -6.44 18.74
CA ILE A 358 -9.36 -6.33 19.00
C ILE A 358 -10.09 -7.57 18.47
N GLY A 359 -9.72 -8.03 17.27
CA GLY A 359 -10.29 -9.19 16.62
C GLY A 359 -10.16 -10.42 17.51
N GLU A 360 -8.91 -10.79 17.79
CA GLU A 360 -8.54 -11.97 18.57
C GLU A 360 -9.11 -11.95 19.98
N GLN A 361 -8.99 -10.83 20.69
CA GLN A 361 -9.27 -10.79 22.13
C GLN A 361 -10.71 -10.44 22.47
N VAL A 362 -11.50 -9.93 21.51
CA VAL A 362 -12.85 -9.40 21.79
C VAL A 362 -13.87 -9.88 20.77
N ILE A 363 -13.59 -9.68 19.48
CA ILE A 363 -14.62 -9.89 18.44
C ILE A 363 -14.92 -11.36 18.26
N TRP A 364 -13.92 -12.23 18.16
CA TRP A 364 -14.16 -13.67 17.95
C TRP A 364 -14.91 -14.31 19.12
N ASP A 365 -14.49 -14.04 20.35
CA ASP A 365 -15.17 -14.52 21.56
C ASP A 365 -16.61 -13.97 21.68
N TRP A 366 -16.87 -12.72 21.26
CA TRP A 366 -18.23 -12.19 21.19
C TRP A 366 -19.07 -12.88 20.10
N GLN A 367 -18.51 -13.06 18.91
CA GLN A 367 -19.20 -13.69 17.78
C GLN A 367 -19.54 -15.15 18.05
N ASP A 368 -18.64 -15.90 18.68
CA ASP A 368 -18.85 -17.30 19.01
C ASP A 368 -19.92 -17.49 20.08
N ARG A 369 -20.00 -16.58 21.06
CA ARG A 369 -21.04 -16.65 22.11
C ARG A 369 -22.40 -16.11 21.69
N SER A 370 -22.43 -15.09 20.84
CA SER A 370 -23.64 -14.32 20.56
C SER A 370 -24.27 -14.63 19.21
N GLU A 371 -23.55 -15.32 18.33
CA GLU A 371 -23.95 -15.64 16.95
C GLU A 371 -24.66 -14.48 16.22
N PRO A 372 -24.04 -13.30 16.16
CA PRO A 372 -24.70 -12.09 15.69
C PRO A 372 -25.04 -12.17 14.19
N SER A 373 -26.15 -11.57 13.78
CA SER A 373 -26.50 -11.41 12.36
C SER A 373 -25.41 -10.67 11.58
N LEU A 374 -25.34 -10.88 10.25
CA LEU A 374 -24.37 -10.21 9.39
C LEU A 374 -24.52 -8.67 9.46
N THR A 375 -25.74 -8.18 9.61
CA THR A 375 -25.99 -6.73 9.80
C THR A 375 -25.32 -6.23 11.08
N THR A 376 -25.47 -6.94 12.20
CA THR A 376 -24.85 -6.57 13.47
C THR A 376 -23.33 -6.62 13.37
N GLN A 377 -22.77 -7.65 12.72
CA GLN A 377 -21.34 -7.76 12.46
C GLN A 377 -20.80 -6.56 11.68
N LEU A 378 -21.48 -6.17 10.59
CA LEU A 378 -21.10 -5.01 9.78
C LEU A 378 -21.21 -3.68 10.54
N LEU A 379 -22.22 -3.52 11.39
CA LEU A 379 -22.35 -2.33 12.24
C LEU A 379 -21.19 -2.23 13.25
N VAL A 380 -20.81 -3.34 13.87
CA VAL A 380 -19.66 -3.40 14.79
C VAL A 380 -18.36 -3.10 14.05
N ALA A 381 -18.12 -3.72 12.89
CA ALA A 381 -16.96 -3.43 12.05
C ALA A 381 -16.91 -1.95 11.62
N GLY A 382 -18.05 -1.39 11.20
CA GLY A 382 -18.19 0.02 10.86
C GLY A 382 -17.91 0.96 12.03
N ALA A 383 -18.38 0.62 13.24
CA ALA A 383 -18.11 1.38 14.46
C ALA A 383 -16.62 1.37 14.81
N ILE A 384 -15.95 0.22 14.72
CA ILE A 384 -14.50 0.09 14.94
C ILE A 384 -13.72 0.91 13.91
N TYR A 385 -14.09 0.80 12.63
CA TYR A 385 -13.47 1.58 11.55
C TYR A 385 -13.62 3.09 11.79
N ALA A 386 -14.82 3.54 12.14
CA ALA A 386 -15.10 4.94 12.46
C ALA A 386 -14.30 5.42 13.69
N ALA A 387 -14.24 4.62 14.75
CA ALA A 387 -13.45 4.92 15.94
C ALA A 387 -11.95 5.06 15.62
N LEU A 388 -11.41 4.17 14.79
CA LEU A 388 -10.02 4.25 14.32
C LEU A 388 -9.78 5.48 13.44
N ALA A 389 -10.74 5.88 12.59
CA ALA A 389 -10.64 7.10 11.79
C ALA A 389 -10.65 8.37 12.66
N VAL A 390 -11.50 8.40 13.69
CA VAL A 390 -11.53 9.49 14.70
C VAL A 390 -10.21 9.53 15.45
N PHE A 391 -9.75 8.39 15.99
CA PHE A 391 -8.46 8.27 16.66
C PHE A 391 -7.33 8.79 15.77
N ALA A 392 -7.26 8.35 14.51
CA ALA A 392 -6.22 8.79 13.59
C ALA A 392 -6.28 10.30 13.35
N THR A 393 -7.48 10.87 13.24
CA THR A 393 -7.66 12.33 13.07
C THR A 393 -7.19 13.10 14.29
N LEU A 394 -7.56 12.67 15.50
CA LEU A 394 -7.13 13.26 16.75
C LEU A 394 -5.61 13.14 16.93
N TRP A 395 -5.05 11.95 16.68
CA TRP A 395 -3.61 11.72 16.76
C TRP A 395 -2.83 12.62 15.80
N ARG A 396 -3.32 12.77 14.56
CA ARG A 396 -2.69 13.61 13.54
C ARG A 396 -2.78 15.11 13.80
N SER A 397 -3.67 15.54 14.72
CA SER A 397 -3.67 16.92 15.21
C SER A 397 -2.44 17.23 16.09
N ARG A 398 -1.87 16.22 16.75
CA ARG A 398 -0.77 16.38 17.72
C ARG A 398 0.57 15.82 17.24
N PHE A 399 0.56 14.73 16.46
CA PHE A 399 1.75 14.00 16.06
C PHE A 399 1.91 13.87 14.55
N ARG A 400 3.17 13.87 14.10
CA ARG A 400 3.50 13.83 12.65
C ARG A 400 3.39 12.44 12.01
N ARG A 401 3.34 11.36 12.79
CA ARG A 401 3.25 9.96 12.34
C ARG A 401 2.45 9.16 13.36
N GLY A 402 1.89 8.02 12.96
CA GLY A 402 1.31 7.08 13.91
C GLY A 402 2.34 6.49 14.86
N PRO A 403 1.90 5.92 16.00
CA PRO A 403 2.77 5.30 16.99
C PRO A 403 3.72 4.26 16.37
N VAL A 404 3.15 3.25 15.69
CA VAL A 404 3.91 2.12 15.13
C VAL A 404 4.72 2.56 13.90
N GLU A 405 4.16 3.42 13.05
CA GLU A 405 4.87 3.99 11.90
C GLU A 405 6.06 4.85 12.34
N GLY A 406 5.95 5.48 13.51
CA GLY A 406 7.03 6.22 14.17
C GLY A 406 8.17 5.30 14.56
N LEU A 407 7.87 4.21 15.26
CA LEU A 407 8.84 3.18 15.68
C LEU A 407 9.53 2.53 14.48
N LEU A 408 8.77 2.11 13.46
CA LEU A 408 9.31 1.50 12.24
C LEU A 408 10.30 2.43 11.52
N ARG A 409 10.06 3.74 11.58
CA ARG A 409 11.00 4.72 11.02
C ARG A 409 12.28 4.85 11.84
N LEU A 410 12.22 4.72 13.16
CA LEU A 410 13.39 4.78 14.03
C LEU A 410 14.31 3.60 13.75
N VAL A 411 13.76 2.39 13.62
CA VAL A 411 14.53 1.18 13.27
C VAL A 411 15.21 1.28 11.91
N ALA A 412 14.58 1.97 10.95
CA ALA A 412 15.07 2.09 9.58
C ALA A 412 16.00 3.30 9.31
N ARG A 413 16.37 4.06 10.35
CA ARG A 413 17.36 5.14 10.29
C ARG A 413 18.74 4.58 10.59
#